data_AF-A0A7X1KNT9-F1
#
_entry.id   AF-A0A7X1KNT9-F1
#
_cell.length_a   1.000
_cell.length_b   1.000
_cell.length_c   1.000
_cell.angle_alpha   90.00
_cell.angle_beta   90.00
_cell.angle_gamma   90.00
#
_symmetry.space_group_name_H-M   'P 1'
#
loop_
_entity.id
_entity.type
_entity.pdbx_description
1 polymer ?
#
loop_
_entity_poly.entity_id
_entity_poly.type
_entity_poly.pdbx_seq_one_letter_code
_entity_poly.pdbx_strand_id
1 'polypeptide(L)' 'MIRGLYRTRDRLLGDCVRVGWSAGDAAPVLRRDLYESLGGQPPYDQLPTREVYRRGANPIEPDPLESD' A
#
# COMPACT_ATOMS: atom_id res chain seq x y z
N MET A 1 -12.80 -6.44 2.22
CA MET A 1 -11.51 -6.10 2.86
C MET A 1 -10.44 -6.16 1.77
N ILE A 2 -9.81 -5.04 1.44
CA ILE A 2 -8.77 -5.02 0.41
C ILE A 2 -7.57 -5.79 0.96
N ARG A 3 -7.18 -6.87 0.29
CA ARG A 3 -6.02 -7.68 0.69
C ARG A 3 -4.77 -7.03 0.11
N GLY A 4 -3.66 -7.10 0.83
CA GLY A 4 -2.38 -6.61 0.33
C GLY A 4 -2.19 -5.09 0.39
N LEU A 5 -2.83 -4.41 1.33
CA LEU A 5 -2.51 -3.02 1.66
C LEU A 5 -1.19 -2.94 2.42
N TYR A 6 -0.38 -1.93 2.10
CA TYR A 6 0.81 -1.58 2.86
C TYR A 6 0.97 -0.07 2.94
N ARG A 7 1.66 0.39 3.99
CA ARG A 7 2.03 1.79 4.15
C ARG A 7 3.36 2.09 3.47
N THR A 8 3.41 3.22 2.79
CA THR A 8 4.58 3.75 2.08
C THR A 8 4.61 5.26 2.15
N ARG A 9 5.71 5.87 1.71
CA ARG A 9 5.85 7.31 1.57
C ARG A 9 6.12 7.65 0.11
N ASP A 10 5.21 8.36 -0.50
CA ASP A 10 5.34 8.89 -1.84
C ASP A 10 6.04 10.27 -1.82
N ARG A 11 6.83 10.58 -2.86
CA ARG A 11 7.61 11.83 -2.93
C ARG A 11 6.73 13.08 -3.05
N LEU A 12 5.55 12.97 -3.68
CA LEU A 12 4.63 14.08 -3.91
C LEU A 12 3.48 14.10 -2.88
N LEU A 13 2.99 12.92 -2.50
CA LEU A 13 1.80 12.77 -1.68
C LEU A 13 2.09 12.56 -0.18
N GLY A 14 3.34 12.27 0.19
CA GLY A 14 3.72 11.99 1.57
C GLY A 14 3.25 10.60 2.02
N ASP A 15 2.76 10.47 3.24
CA ASP A 15 2.35 9.18 3.82
C ASP A 15 1.11 8.63 3.12
N CYS A 16 1.24 7.42 2.58
CA CYS A 16 0.23 6.80 1.72
C CYS A 16 0.02 5.32 2.05
N VAL A 17 -1.17 4.83 1.70
CA VAL A 17 -1.52 3.41 1.61
C VAL A 17 -1.52 3.01 0.14
N ARG A 18 -0.94 1.86 -0.17
CA ARG A 18 -0.92 1.31 -1.52
C ARG A 18 -1.41 -0.13 -1.51
N VAL A 19 -2.15 -0.49 -2.54
CA VAL A 19 -2.56 -1.88 -2.81
C VAL A 19 -1.46 -2.55 -3.60
N GLY A 20 -0.98 -3.72 -3.14
CA GLY A 20 -0.03 -4.50 -3.91
C GLY A 20 -0.63 -5.02 -5.22
N TRP A 21 0.19 -5.05 -6.26
CA TRP A 21 -0.22 -5.41 -7.63
C TRP A 21 -0.92 -6.78 -7.71
N SER A 22 -0.44 -7.77 -6.93
CA SER A 22 -1.00 -9.11 -6.88
C SER A 22 -2.41 -9.20 -6.26
N ALA A 23 -2.90 -8.13 -5.63
CA ALA A 23 -4.24 -8.08 -5.05
C ALA A 23 -5.34 -7.79 -6.09
N GLY A 24 -4.97 -7.52 -7.35
CA GLY A 24 -5.89 -7.55 -8.49
C GLY A 24 -6.84 -6.36 -8.61
N ASP A 25 -6.60 -5.26 -7.88
CA ASP A 25 -7.47 -4.09 -7.90
C ASP A 25 -6.64 -2.80 -8.08
N ALA A 26 -6.61 -2.29 -9.32
CA ALA A 26 -6.24 -0.95 -9.80
C ALA A 26 -4.96 -0.23 -9.27
N ALA A 27 -4.15 -0.84 -8.41
CA ALA A 27 -3.01 -0.26 -7.71
C ALA A 27 -3.22 1.19 -7.19
N PRO A 28 -4.32 1.49 -6.48
CA PRO A 28 -4.54 2.83 -5.97
C PRO A 28 -3.50 3.18 -4.90
N VAL A 29 -2.84 4.33 -5.10
CA VAL A 29 -2.12 5.05 -4.05
C VAL A 29 -3.12 6.01 -3.41
N LEU A 30 -3.35 5.86 -2.11
CA LEU A 30 -4.25 6.70 -1.35
C LEU A 30 -3.48 7.40 -0.23
N ARG A 31 -3.62 8.72 -0.11
CA ARG A 31 -3.02 9.44 1.02
C ARG A 31 -3.59 8.94 2.34
N ARG A 32 -2.79 9.02 3.41
CA ARG A 32 -3.17 8.63 4.76
C ARG A 32 -4.47 9.30 5.23
N ASP A 33 -4.59 10.62 5.03
CA ASP A 33 -5.75 11.41 5.44
C ASP A 33 -7.05 10.89 4.80
N LEU A 34 -7.00 10.58 3.51
CA LEU A 34 -8.13 10.02 2.78
C LEU A 34 -8.42 8.57 3.18
N TYR A 35 -7.40 7.75 3.38
CA TYR A 35 -7.56 6.37 3.86
C TYR A 35 -8.27 6.31 5.21
N GLU A 36 -7.84 7.15 6.15
CA GLU A 36 -8.46 7.27 7.47
C GLU A 36 -9.88 7.84 7.39
N SER A 37 -10.09 8.90 6.59
CA SER A 37 -11.43 9.52 6.41
C SER A 37 -12.46 8.57 5.79
N LEU A 38 -12.03 7.65 4.92
CA LEU A 38 -12.89 6.64 4.32
C LEU A 38 -13.14 5.43 5.24
N GLY A 39 -12.60 5.45 6.47
CA GLY A 39 -12.76 4.34 7.43
C GLY A 39 -11.93 3.11 7.06
N GLY A 40 -10.76 3.30 6.45
CA GLY A 40 -9.85 2.23 6.05
C GLY A 40 -9.54 1.23 7.18
N GLN A 41 -9.56 -0.05 6.84
CA GLN A 41 -9.26 -1.14 7.77
C GLN A 41 -8.20 -2.08 7.18
N PRO A 42 -7.15 -2.45 7.94
CA PRO A 42 -6.85 -2.03 9.32
C PRO A 42 -6.37 -0.56 9.40
N PRO A 43 -6.29 0.07 10.59
CA PRO A 43 -5.74 1.42 10.76
C PRO A 43 -4.36 1.58 10.10
N TYR A 44 -4.06 2.78 9.59
CA TYR A 44 -2.83 3.07 8.84
C TYR A 44 -1.56 2.57 9.56
N ASP A 45 -1.45 2.83 10.86
CA ASP A 45 -0.27 2.48 11.65
C ASP A 45 -0.11 0.97 11.90
N GLN A 46 -1.16 0.18 11.64
CA GLN A 46 -1.15 -1.28 11.70
C GLN A 46 -0.85 -1.93 10.35
N LEU A 47 -0.80 -1.15 9.27
CA LEU A 47 -0.43 -1.67 7.96
C LEU A 47 1.07 -2.05 7.94
N PRO A 48 1.42 -3.15 7.24
CA PRO A 48 2.82 -3.50 7.05
C PRO A 48 3.51 -2.38 6.27
N THR A 49 4.79 -2.13 6.56
CA THR A 49 5.61 -1.29 5.69
C THR A 49 5.80 -1.97 4.34
N ARG A 50 6.16 -1.19 3.30
CA ARG A 50 6.55 -1.72 1.99
C ARG A 50 7.55 -2.88 2.09
N GLU A 51 8.54 -2.78 2.97
CA GLU A 51 9.54 -3.82 3.18
C GLU A 51 8.95 -5.10 3.78
N VAL A 52 8.14 -4.98 4.84
CA VAL A 52 7.47 -6.13 5.47
C VAL A 52 6.51 -6.80 4.48
N TYR A 53 5.79 -5.99 3.70
CA TYR A 53 4.89 -6.48 2.66
C TYR A 53 5.62 -7.30 1.59
N ARG A 54 6.77 -6.80 1.09
CA ARG A 54 7.61 -7.50 0.11
C ARG A 54 8.21 -8.81 0.62
N ARG A 55 8.52 -8.90 1.92
CA ARG A 55 9.07 -10.12 2.53
C ARG A 55 8.01 -11.19 2.81
N GLY A 56 6.77 -10.79 3.11
CA GLY A 56 5.70 -11.68 3.56
C GLY A 56 4.81 -12.23 2.44
N ALA A 57 4.73 -11.56 1.30
CA ALA A 57 3.97 -12.04 0.16
C ALA A 57 4.88 -12.79 -0.82
N ASN A 58 4.45 -13.99 -1.23
CA ASN A 58 5.03 -14.77 -2.34
C ASN A 58 5.50 -13.83 -3.46
N PRO A 59 6.68 -14.08 -4.06
CA PRO A 59 7.48 -13.11 -4.80
C PRO A 59 6.59 -12.23 -5.67
N ILE A 60 6.17 -11.10 -5.10
CA ILE A 60 5.29 -10.17 -5.79
C ILE A 60 6.18 -9.59 -6.87
N GLU A 61 5.81 -9.81 -8.12
CA GLU A 61 6.41 -9.13 -9.26
C GLU A 61 6.61 -7.66 -8.89
N PRO A 62 7.82 -7.11 -9.06
CA PRO A 62 8.10 -5.75 -8.67
C PRO A 62 7.05 -4.86 -9.33
N ASP A 63 6.43 -3.99 -8.52
CA ASP A 63 5.44 -3.03 -9.03
C ASP A 63 6.12 -2.24 -10.16
N PRO A 64 5.65 -2.36 -11.42
CA PRO A 64 6.34 -1.79 -12.57
C PRO A 64 6.35 -0.26 -12.53
N LEU A 65 5.48 0.35 -11.71
CA LEU A 65 5.39 1.79 -11.48
C LEU A 65 6.30 2.25 -10.34
N GLU A 66 6.97 1.32 -9.64
CA GLU A 66 7.99 1.62 -8.63
C GLU A 66 9.40 1.37 -9.19
N SER A 67 9.74 2.09 -10.26
CA SER A 67 11.14 2.23 -10.68
C SER A 67 11.85 3.28 -9.80
N ASP A 68 13.10 3.01 -9.43
CA ASP A 68 13.95 3.84 -8.55
C ASP A 68 14.16 5.27 -9.09
#